data_AF-L8JJR2-F1
#
_entry.id   AF-L8JJR2-F1
#
_cell.length_a   1.000
_cell.length_b   1.000
_cell.length_c   1.000
_cell.angle_alpha   90.00
_cell.angle_beta   90.00
_cell.angle_gamma   90.00
#
_symmetry.space_group_name_H-M   'P 1'
#
loop_
_entity.id
_entity.type
_entity.pdbx_description
1 polymer ?
#
loop_
_entity_poly.entity_id
_entity_poly.type
_entity_poly.pdbx_seq_one_letter_code
_entity_poly.pdbx_strand_id
1 'polypeptide(L)' 'MLNTMDDNKYFKDERDKIIKGLEETYRKLIEFKKQKKTPIVVSKNGEIVEINPNEIQPTTSYWRKII' A
#
# COMPACT_ATOMS: atom_id res chain seq x y z
N MET A 1 -19.00 -4.32 -31.88
CA MET A 1 -17.83 -3.46 -31.60
C MET A 1 -17.80 -3.23 -30.10
N LEU A 2 -16.76 -3.67 -29.39
CA LEU A 2 -16.62 -3.38 -27.96
C LEU A 2 -16.23 -1.91 -27.79
N ASN A 3 -16.97 -1.20 -26.94
CA ASN A 3 -16.82 0.23 -26.72
C ASN A 3 -15.63 0.46 -25.79
N THR A 4 -14.46 0.68 -26.37
CA THR A 4 -13.15 0.78 -25.72
C THR A 4 -13.06 1.84 -24.61
N MET A 5 -14.04 2.75 -24.53
CA MET A 5 -14.15 3.74 -23.46
C MET A 5 -14.65 3.16 -22.12
N ASP A 6 -15.49 2.12 -22.14
CA ASP A 6 -16.08 1.55 -20.93
C ASP A 6 -15.09 0.61 -20.21
N ASP A 7 -14.33 -0.17 -20.98
CA ASP A 7 -13.30 -1.07 -20.47
C ASP A 7 -12.17 -0.32 -19.74
N ASN A 8 -11.74 0.83 -20.29
CA ASN A 8 -10.72 1.68 -19.68
C ASN A 8 -11.19 2.30 -18.35
N LYS A 9 -12.48 2.64 -18.25
CA LYS A 9 -13.06 3.17 -17.01
C LYS A 9 -13.17 2.09 -15.95
N TYR A 10 -13.66 0.90 -16.32
CA TYR A 10 -13.74 -0.25 -15.42
C TYR A 10 -12.38 -0.62 -14.83
N PHE A 11 -11.34 -0.72 -15.68
CA PHE A 11 -9.99 -1.03 -15.24
C PHE A 11 -9.44 0.01 -14.25
N LYS A 12 -9.73 1.30 -14.47
CA LYS A 12 -9.34 2.37 -13.55
C LYS A 12 -10.04 2.25 -12.20
N ASP A 13 -11.34 2.00 -12.19
CA ASP A 13 -12.13 1.88 -10.97
C ASP A 13 -11.72 0.66 -10.13
N GLU A 14 -11.41 -0.46 -10.79
CA GLU A 14 -10.90 -1.67 -10.13
C GLU A 14 -9.51 -1.43 -9.53
N ARG A 15 -8.61 -0.81 -10.28
CA ARG A 15 -7.27 -0.42 -9.82
C ARG A 15 -7.34 0.51 -8.61
N ASP A 16 -8.23 1.49 -8.62
CA ASP A 16 -8.37 2.44 -7.51
C ASP A 16 -8.89 1.76 -6.24
N LYS A 17 -9.81 0.79 -6.37
CA LYS A 17 -10.26 -0.03 -5.23
C LYS A 17 -9.13 -0.89 -4.66
N ILE A 18 -8.32 -1.52 -5.51
CA ILE A 18 -7.17 -2.33 -5.09
C ILE A 18 -6.18 -1.46 -4.32
N ILE A 19 -5.81 -0.30 -4.84
CA ILE A 19 -4.88 0.62 -4.18
C ILE A 19 -5.42 1.06 -2.83
N LYS A 20 -6.68 1.48 -2.77
CA LYS A 20 -7.32 1.86 -1.51
C LYS A 20 -7.31 0.73 -0.48
N GLY A 21 -7.55 -0.51 -0.91
CA GLY A 21 -7.47 -1.68 -0.05
C GLY A 21 -6.07 -1.93 0.51
N LEU A 22 -5.04 -1.76 -0.32
CA LEU A 22 -3.64 -1.89 0.08
C LEU A 22 -3.21 -0.78 1.06
N GLU A 23 -3.60 0.46 0.79
CA GLU A 23 -3.34 1.62 1.68
C GLU A 23 -3.98 1.42 3.06
N GLU A 24 -5.24 1.00 3.11
CA GLU A 24 -5.93 0.74 4.39
C GLU A 24 -5.35 -0.45 5.15
N THR A 25 -4.95 -1.50 4.43
CA THR A 25 -4.30 -2.67 5.04
C THR A 25 -2.97 -2.28 5.67
N TYR A 26 -2.15 -1.49 4.97
CA TYR A 26 -0.89 -0.98 5.49
C TYR A 26 -1.11 -0.11 6.74
N ARG A 27 -2.04 0.83 6.69
CA ARG A 27 -2.39 1.69 7.84
C ARG A 27 -2.72 0.87 9.09
N LYS A 28 -3.63 -0.12 8.96
CA LYS A 28 -4.03 -1.01 10.05
C LYS A 28 -2.88 -1.85 10.59
N LEU A 29 -1.98 -2.32 9.72
CA LEU A 29 -0.80 -3.06 10.13
C LEU A 29 0.12 -2.19 11.00
N ILE A 30 0.40 -0.96 10.59
CA ILE A 30 1.25 -0.03 11.36
C ILE A 30 0.61 0.25 12.73
N GLU A 31 -0.68 0.57 12.77
CA GLU A 31 -1.42 0.80 14.02
C GLU A 31 -1.35 -0.40 14.97
N PHE A 32 -1.58 -1.61 14.45
CA PHE A 32 -1.47 -2.85 15.22
C PHE A 32 -0.05 -3.05 15.79
N LYS A 33 0.99 -2.82 14.97
CA LYS A 33 2.38 -2.96 15.39
C LYS A 33 2.79 -1.94 16.45
N LYS A 34 2.30 -0.69 16.35
CA LYS A 34 2.45 0.34 17.39
C LYS A 34 1.80 -0.09 18.70
N GLN A 35 0.54 -0.55 18.66
CA GLN A 35 -0.17 -1.03 19.85
C GLN A 35 0.54 -2.21 20.52
N LYS A 36 1.03 -3.16 19.72
CA LYS A 36 1.76 -4.34 20.21
C LYS A 36 3.20 -4.04 20.60
N LYS A 37 3.73 -2.85 20.29
CA LYS A 37 5.13 -2.46 20.51
C LYS A 37 6.12 -3.48 19.92
N THR A 38 5.81 -3.98 18.72
CA THR A 38 6.65 -4.96 18.01
C THR A 38 7.23 -4.36 16.73
N PRO A 39 8.45 -4.76 16.32
CA PRO A 39 9.05 -4.25 15.10
C PRO A 39 8.29 -4.71 13.86
N ILE A 40 8.49 -3.94 12.79
CA ILE A 40 8.13 -4.30 11.43
C ILE A 40 9.38 -4.85 10.77
N VAL A 41 9.29 -6.09 10.29
CA VAL A 41 10.40 -6.77 9.62
C VAL A 41 10.17 -6.68 8.12
N VAL A 42 11.13 -6.11 7.39
CA VAL A 42 11.07 -5.98 5.93
C VAL A 42 12.33 -6.55 5.30
N SER A 43 12.22 -7.03 4.06
CA SER A 43 13.39 -7.30 3.23
C SER A 43 13.72 -6.04 2.44
N LYS A 44 14.92 -5.50 2.63
CA LYS A 44 15.44 -4.34 1.90
C LYS A 44 16.79 -4.73 1.31
N ASN A 45 16.91 -4.68 -0.02
CA ASN A 45 18.14 -5.03 -0.74
C ASN A 45 18.66 -6.45 -0.41
N GLY A 46 17.77 -7.40 -0.15
CA GLY A 46 18.13 -8.77 0.22
C GLY A 46 18.49 -8.96 1.70
N GLU A 47 18.52 -7.88 2.49
CA GLU A 47 18.76 -7.93 3.93
C GLU A 47 17.45 -7.85 4.72
N ILE A 48 17.43 -8.49 5.88
CA ILE A 48 16.31 -8.41 6.82
C ILE A 48 16.55 -7.22 7.75
N VAL A 49 15.64 -6.25 7.74
CA VAL A 49 15.72 -5.04 8.55
C VAL A 49 14.51 -4.96 9.46
N GLU A 50 14.76 -4.72 10.75
CA GLU A 50 13.74 -4.38 11.72
C GLU A 50 13.57 -2.87 11.79
N ILE A 51 12.33 -2.40 11.71
CA ILE A 51 12.00 -0.98 11.78
C ILE A 51 11.06 -0.75 12.96
N ASN A 52 11.36 0.28 13.75
CA ASN A 52 10.48 0.71 14.83
C ASN A 52 9.15 1.19 14.22
N PRO A 53 7.99 0.68 14.68
CA PRO A 53 6.71 1.06 14.11
C PRO A 53 6.38 2.55 14.27
N ASN A 54 7.04 3.28 15.17
CA ASN A 54 6.88 4.73 15.34
C ASN A 54 7.69 5.58 14.37
N GLU A 55 8.71 5.01 13.73
CA GLU A 55 9.55 5.68 12.74
C GLU A 55 8.96 5.56 11.32
N ILE A 56 7.89 4.76 11.17
CA ILE A 56 7.17 4.56 9.93
C ILE A 56 5.89 5.40 9.91
N GLN A 57 5.70 6.13 8.81
CA GLN A 57 4.45 6.82 8.54
C GLN A 57 3.37 5.80 8.13
N PRO A 58 2.15 5.89 8.67
CA PRO A 58 1.05 4.98 8.32
C PRO A 58 0.45 5.25 6.93
N THR A 59 1.10 6.07 6.13
CA THR A 59 0.70 6.47 4.79
C THR A 59 1.79 6.07 3.79
N THR A 60 1.43 5.21 2.83
CA THR A 60 2.19 5.02 1.60
C THR A 60 1.28 5.49 0.47
N SER A 61 1.71 6.50 -0.28
CA SER A 61 1.01 6.89 -1.51
C SER A 61 1.50 5.98 -2.63
N TYR A 62 0.65 5.06 -3.11
CA TYR A 62 0.97 4.19 -4.25
C TYR A 62 0.75 4.89 -5.61
N TRP A 63 0.53 6.20 -5.62
CA TRP A 63 0.48 7.00 -6.84
C TRP A 63 1.87 7.15 -7.44
N ARG A 64 2.28 6.17 -8.24
CA ARG A 64 3.39 6.33 -9.17
C ARG A 64 3.01 7.44 -10.16
N LYS A 65 3.72 8.57 -10.15
CA LYS A 65 3.78 9.46 -11.33
C LYS A 65 4.31 8.58 -12.46
N ILE A 66 3.43 8.14 -13.35
CA ILE A 66 3.86 7.66 -14.66
C ILE A 66 4.37 8.91 -15.35
N ILE A 67 5.70 9.00 -15.48
CA ILE A 67 6.39 9.99 -16.33
C ILE A 67 6.02 9.65 -17.77
#